data_AF-A0A9D0THM2-F1
#
_entry.id   AF-A0A9D0THM2-F1
#
_cell.length_a   1.000
_cell.length_b   1.000
_cell.length_c   1.000
_cell.angle_alpha   90.00
_cell.angle_beta   90.00
_cell.angle_gamma   90.00
#
_symmetry.space_group_name_H-M   'P 1'
#
loop_
_entity.id
_entity.type
_entity.pdbx_description
1 polymer ?
#
loop_
_entity_poly.entity_id
_entity_poly.type
_entity_poly.pdbx_seq_one_letter_code
_entity_poly.pdbx_strand_id
1 'polypeptide(L)'
;LQRAARHLSSASDVEQAYALGKAGVEMALEGDNSIMPTVVRTSNNPYAWEIGKAPLSEVANVEKMMPMEYITEDGFGITDACREYLVPLIDGEAYPSYENGMPKYVTLKNEAVEKKLEPFEV
;
A
#
# COMPACT_ATOMS: atom_id res chain seq x y z
N LEU A 1 13.01 7.23 9.69
CA LEU A 1 13.72 6.83 8.45
C LEU A 1 12.99 5.69 7.73
N GLN A 2 12.69 4.57 8.39
CA GLN A 2 12.10 3.36 7.76
C GLN A 2 10.84 3.57 6.90
N ARG A 3 9.94 4.50 7.26
CA ARG A 3 8.68 4.75 6.52
C ARG A 3 8.76 5.82 5.42
N ALA A 4 9.92 6.45 5.26
CA ALA A 4 10.12 7.55 4.31
C ALA A 4 11.35 7.30 3.42
N ALA A 5 11.80 6.05 3.34
CA ALA A 5 12.94 5.62 2.56
C ALA A 5 12.59 5.47 1.06
N ARG A 6 11.97 6.50 0.46
CA ARG A 6 11.55 6.46 -0.95
C ARG A 6 12.70 6.17 -1.91
N HIS A 7 13.94 6.50 -1.55
CA HIS A 7 15.13 6.20 -2.34
C HIS A 7 15.43 4.70 -2.49
N LEU A 8 14.81 3.82 -1.70
CA LEU A 8 14.99 2.36 -1.70
C LEU A 8 13.64 1.63 -1.54
N SER A 9 12.58 2.17 -2.13
CA SER A 9 11.26 1.54 -2.09
C SER A 9 11.19 0.31 -3.00
N SER A 10 10.43 -0.70 -2.56
CA SER A 10 10.07 -1.85 -3.38
C SER A 10 9.26 -1.40 -4.60
N ALA A 11 9.60 -1.96 -5.77
CA ALA A 11 8.82 -1.77 -6.97
C ALA A 11 7.40 -2.34 -6.84
N SER A 12 7.28 -3.53 -6.25
CA SER A 12 5.99 -4.18 -6.01
C SER A 12 5.05 -3.32 -5.15
N ASP A 13 5.55 -2.72 -4.08
CA ASP A 13 4.77 -1.82 -3.22
C ASP A 13 4.33 -0.54 -3.98
N VAL A 14 5.23 0.07 -4.75
CA VAL A 14 4.93 1.28 -5.53
C VAL A 14 3.86 1.01 -6.59
N GLU A 15 3.96 -0.12 -7.30
CA GLU A 15 2.98 -0.52 -8.31
C GLU A 15 1.60 -0.78 -7.71
N GLN A 16 1.54 -1.53 -6.60
CA GLN A 16 0.29 -1.81 -5.88
C GLN A 16 -0.34 -0.53 -5.34
N ALA A 17 0.43 0.36 -4.72
CA ALA A 17 -0.07 1.62 -4.19
C ALA A 17 -0.69 2.51 -5.27
N TYR A 18 -0.04 2.57 -6.45
CA TYR A 18 -0.59 3.32 -7.59
C TYR A 18 -1.86 2.66 -8.15
N ALA A 19 -1.85 1.34 -8.32
CA ALA A 19 -2.99 0.59 -8.83
C ALA A 19 -4.23 0.70 -7.93
N LEU A 20 -4.05 0.64 -6.61
CA LEU A 20 -5.13 0.85 -5.64
C LEU A 20 -5.75 2.23 -5.75
N GLY A 21 -4.93 3.29 -5.86
CA GLY A 21 -5.42 4.65 -6.02
C GLY A 21 -6.20 4.85 -7.33
N LYS A 22 -5.68 4.31 -8.44
CA LYS A 22 -6.35 4.32 -9.74
C LYS A 22 -7.70 3.58 -9.68
N ALA A 23 -7.69 2.35 -9.18
CA ALA A 23 -8.88 1.51 -9.10
C ALA A 23 -9.97 2.11 -8.21
N GLY A 24 -9.60 2.79 -7.12
CA GLY A 24 -10.56 3.48 -6.27
C GLY A 24 -11.37 4.54 -7.01
N VAL A 25 -10.74 5.29 -7.93
CA VAL A 25 -11.44 6.25 -8.79
C VAL A 25 -12.31 5.54 -9.81
N GLU A 26 -11.78 4.51 -10.48
CA GLU A 26 -12.52 3.73 -11.49
C GLU A 26 -13.78 3.10 -10.90
N MET A 27 -13.68 2.43 -9.76
CA MET A 27 -14.82 1.83 -9.05
C MET A 27 -15.86 2.87 -8.64
N ALA A 28 -15.44 4.05 -8.16
CA ALA A 28 -16.36 5.13 -7.82
C ALA A 28 -17.11 5.66 -9.06
N LEU A 29 -16.43 5.75 -10.21
CA LEU A 29 -17.04 6.15 -11.48
C LEU A 29 -18.01 5.09 -12.03
N GLU A 30 -17.76 3.81 -11.76
CA GLU A 30 -18.65 2.69 -12.07
C GLU A 30 -19.88 2.62 -11.14
N GLY A 31 -19.92 3.46 -10.11
CA GLY A 31 -21.04 3.58 -9.17
C GLY A 31 -20.90 2.74 -7.90
N ASP A 32 -19.74 2.10 -7.68
CA ASP A 32 -19.46 1.47 -6.40
C ASP A 32 -19.38 2.52 -5.29
N ASN A 33 -19.89 2.17 -4.12
CA ASN A 33 -19.85 3.00 -2.91
C ASN A 33 -19.54 2.13 -1.69
N SER A 34 -18.91 2.71 -0.68
CA SER A 34 -18.62 2.05 0.60
C SER A 34 -17.79 0.77 0.45
N ILE A 35 -16.86 0.76 -0.50
CA ILE A 35 -15.89 -0.31 -0.75
C ILE A 35 -14.46 0.20 -0.56
N MET A 36 -13.52 -0.74 -0.39
CA MET A 36 -12.09 -0.53 -0.40
C MET A 36 -11.45 -1.41 -1.48
N PRO A 37 -10.67 -0.86 -2.42
CA PRO A 37 -9.84 -1.65 -3.31
C PRO A 37 -8.81 -2.48 -2.50
N THR A 38 -8.55 -3.71 -2.92
CA THR A 38 -7.65 -4.64 -2.22
C THR A 38 -6.63 -5.24 -3.17
N VAL A 39 -5.44 -5.57 -2.67
CA VAL A 39 -4.48 -6.41 -3.41
C VAL A 39 -4.79 -7.88 -3.10
N VAL A 40 -5.18 -8.64 -4.12
CA VAL A 40 -5.46 -10.07 -4.01
C VAL A 40 -4.29 -10.83 -4.62
N ARG A 41 -3.58 -11.61 -3.80
CA ARG A 41 -2.53 -12.50 -4.30
C ARG A 41 -3.16 -13.69 -5.02
N THR A 42 -2.80 -13.90 -6.28
CA THR A 42 -3.34 -14.98 -7.14
C THR A 42 -2.35 -16.12 -7.35
N SER A 43 -1.05 -15.88 -7.17
CA SER A 43 0.00 -16.90 -7.23
C SER A 43 1.20 -16.53 -6.36
N ASN A 44 1.89 -17.52 -5.80
CA ASN A 44 3.13 -17.35 -5.04
C ASN A 44 4.39 -17.51 -5.91
N ASN A 45 4.39 -18.43 -6.87
CA ASN A 45 5.55 -18.71 -7.73
C ASN A 45 5.12 -19.09 -9.17
N PRO A 46 5.19 -18.16 -10.14
CA PRO A 46 5.61 -16.77 -9.99
C PRO A 46 4.63 -15.96 -9.13
N TYR A 47 5.13 -14.94 -8.42
CA TYR A 47 4.26 -14.04 -7.66
C TYR A 47 3.33 -13.26 -8.62
N ALA A 48 2.04 -13.31 -8.36
CA ALA A 48 1.04 -12.57 -9.11
C ALA A 48 -0.05 -12.03 -8.18
N TRP A 49 -0.60 -10.88 -8.55
CA TRP A 49 -1.65 -10.21 -7.80
C TRP A 49 -2.59 -9.48 -8.76
N GLU A 50 -3.79 -9.20 -8.28
CA GLU A 50 -4.79 -8.40 -8.97
C GLU A 50 -5.50 -7.45 -8.00
N ILE A 51 -6.27 -6.51 -8.55
CA ILE A 51 -7.12 -5.63 -7.75
C ILE A 51 -8.46 -6.32 -7.51
N GLY A 52 -8.78 -6.52 -6.23
CA GLY A 52 -10.10 -6.87 -5.75
C GLY A 52 -10.79 -5.68 -5.11
N LYS A 53 -11.97 -5.92 -4.52
CA LYS A 53 -12.69 -4.97 -3.68
C LYS A 53 -13.33 -5.68 -2.49
N ALA A 54 -13.38 -5.00 -1.36
CA ALA A 54 -14.06 -5.46 -0.15
C ALA A 54 -15.04 -4.39 0.37
N PRO A 55 -16.23 -4.78 0.89
CA PRO A 55 -17.12 -3.85 1.57
C PRO A 55 -16.47 -3.26 2.82
N LEU A 56 -16.58 -1.96 3.05
CA LEU A 56 -16.01 -1.32 4.25
C LEU A 56 -16.58 -1.89 5.55
N SER A 57 -17.83 -2.38 5.54
CA SER A 57 -18.47 -3.04 6.69
C SER A 57 -17.78 -4.34 7.09
N GLU A 58 -17.09 -5.02 6.17
CA GLU A 58 -16.36 -6.26 6.43
C GLU A 58 -14.90 -6.01 6.82
N VAL A 59 -14.38 -4.81 6.53
CA VAL A 59 -13.02 -4.39 6.87
C VAL A 59 -12.98 -3.72 8.24
N ALA A 60 -14.05 -3.01 8.61
CA ALA A 60 -14.13 -2.31 9.88
C ALA A 60 -13.95 -3.29 11.06
N ASN A 61 -13.00 -2.99 11.94
CA ASN A 61 -12.64 -3.78 13.14
C ASN A 61 -12.04 -5.17 12.87
N VAL A 62 -11.61 -5.46 11.64
CA VAL A 62 -10.87 -6.69 11.31
C VAL A 62 -9.40 -6.35 11.08
N GLU A 63 -8.51 -7.04 11.80
CA GLU A 63 -7.07 -6.83 11.71
C GLU A 63 -6.36 -8.03 11.09
N LYS A 64 -5.32 -7.76 10.29
CA LYS A 64 -4.41 -8.79 9.82
C LYS A 64 -3.34 -9.07 10.87
N MET A 65 -3.64 -10.01 11.77
CA MET A 65 -2.69 -10.48 12.78
C MET A 65 -1.50 -11.21 12.14
N MET A 66 -0.32 -11.09 12.75
CA MET A 66 0.84 -11.90 12.38
C MET A 66 0.54 -13.39 12.67
N PRO A 67 0.54 -14.28 11.66
CA PRO A 67 0.31 -15.70 11.90
C PRO A 67 1.37 -16.30 12.83
N MET A 68 0.97 -17.14 13.78
CA MET A 68 1.95 -17.79 14.69
C MET A 68 2.94 -18.67 13.93
N GLU A 69 2.50 -19.29 12.82
CA GLU A 69 3.36 -20.07 11.93
C GLU A 69 4.45 -19.25 11.21
N TYR A 70 4.38 -17.91 11.26
CA TYR A 70 5.42 -17.04 10.69
C TYR A 70 6.63 -16.86 11.61
N ILE A 71 6.51 -17.26 12.88
CA ILE A 71 7.52 -17.07 13.91
C ILE A 71 8.15 -18.42 14.25
N THR A 72 9.47 -18.48 14.36
CA THR A 72 10.19 -19.70 14.76
C THR A 72 9.80 -20.16 16.17
N GLU A 73 9.99 -21.44 16.49
CA GLU A 73 9.62 -22.01 17.80
C GLU A 73 10.28 -21.30 18.99
N ASP A 74 11.50 -20.78 18.80
CA ASP A 74 12.23 -20.00 19.81
C ASP A 74 11.74 -18.55 19.95
N GLY A 75 10.88 -18.08 19.05
CA GLY A 75 10.32 -16.74 19.05
C GLY A 75 11.22 -15.63 18.50
N PHE A 76 12.43 -15.95 18.00
CA PHE A 76 13.44 -14.94 17.63
C PHE A 76 13.69 -14.81 16.12
N GLY A 77 12.97 -15.56 15.29
CA GLY A 77 13.15 -15.58 13.85
C GLY A 77 11.84 -15.70 13.07
N ILE A 78 11.97 -15.61 11.75
CA ILE A 78 10.87 -15.86 10.80
C ILE A 78 11.01 -17.25 10.16
N THR A 79 9.87 -17.90 9.90
CA THR A 79 9.81 -19.19 9.21
C THR A 79 9.85 -19.02 7.69
N ASP A 80 9.94 -20.14 6.96
CA ASP A 80 9.87 -20.12 5.50
C ASP A 80 8.49 -19.71 4.98
N ALA A 81 7.42 -20.00 5.71
CA ALA A 81 6.07 -19.52 5.38
C ALA A 81 6.00 -17.98 5.42
N CYS A 82 6.65 -17.37 6.41
CA CYS A 82 6.78 -15.91 6.50
C CYS A 82 7.60 -15.35 5.34
N ARG A 83 8.71 -16.01 4.98
CA ARG A 83 9.54 -15.61 3.83
C ARG A 83 8.78 -15.68 2.52
N GLU A 84 8.04 -16.77 2.27
CA GLU A 84 7.19 -16.91 1.08
C GLU A 84 6.14 -15.80 0.99
N TYR A 85 5.64 -15.34 2.14
CA TYR A 85 4.72 -14.21 2.18
C TYR A 85 5.41 -12.87 1.94
N LEU A 86 6.50 -12.56 2.64
CA LEU A 86 7.11 -11.22 2.67
C LEU A 86 8.06 -10.92 1.51
N VAL A 87 8.84 -11.91 1.05
CA VAL A 87 9.89 -11.71 0.03
C VAL A 87 9.32 -11.11 -1.26
N PRO A 88 8.17 -11.58 -1.80
CA PRO A 88 7.61 -10.95 -3.01
C PRO A 88 7.14 -9.50 -2.80
N LEU A 89 6.83 -9.09 -1.56
CA LEU A 89 6.35 -7.74 -1.26
C LEU A 89 7.48 -6.70 -1.26
N ILE A 90 8.73 -7.15 -1.17
CA ILE A 90 9.91 -6.29 -1.25
C ILE A 90 10.63 -6.39 -2.60
N ASP A 91 10.09 -7.16 -3.54
CA ASP A 91 10.74 -7.45 -4.81
C ASP A 91 10.80 -6.22 -5.72
N GLY A 92 11.93 -6.11 -6.43
CA GLY A 92 12.29 -5.03 -7.35
C GLY A 92 12.58 -3.67 -6.68
N GLU A 93 13.31 -2.82 -7.39
CA GLU A 93 13.68 -1.48 -6.93
C GLU A 93 13.02 -0.38 -7.76
N ALA A 94 12.42 0.61 -7.10
CA ALA A 94 11.77 1.74 -7.77
C ALA A 94 12.49 3.07 -7.51
N TYR A 95 13.77 3.21 -7.89
CA TYR A 95 14.55 4.43 -7.61
C TYR A 95 13.89 5.72 -8.15
N PRO A 96 13.87 6.83 -7.38
CA PRO A 96 13.42 8.12 -7.88
C PRO A 96 14.45 8.70 -8.88
N SER A 97 14.07 9.76 -9.60
CA SER A 97 15.05 10.55 -10.33
C SER A 97 15.95 11.33 -9.38
N TYR A 98 17.17 11.64 -9.81
CA TYR A 98 18.18 12.34 -9.01
C TYR A 98 18.62 13.64 -9.68
N GLU A 99 18.93 14.65 -8.87
CA GLU A 99 19.46 15.94 -9.29
C GLU A 99 20.49 16.42 -8.25
N ASN A 100 21.70 16.81 -8.70
CA ASN A 100 22.80 17.22 -7.83
C ASN A 100 23.15 16.22 -6.70
N GLY A 101 23.09 14.92 -7.01
CA GLY A 101 23.40 13.84 -6.06
C GLY A 101 22.30 13.50 -5.05
N MET A 102 21.13 14.15 -5.13
CA MET A 102 20.01 13.92 -4.22
C MET A 102 18.74 13.50 -4.98
N PRO A 103 17.84 12.69 -4.38
CA PRO A 103 16.54 12.41 -4.97
C PRO A 103 15.75 13.69 -5.25
N LYS A 104 15.23 13.81 -6.46
CA LYS A 104 14.38 14.93 -6.89
C LYS A 104 12.93 14.66 -6.49
N TYR A 105 12.56 15.09 -5.28
CA TYR A 105 11.18 15.01 -4.81
C TYR A 105 10.34 16.20 -5.26
N VAL A 106 9.03 15.96 -5.38
CA VAL A 106 8.05 17.00 -5.74
C VAL A 106 7.58 17.76 -4.50
N THR A 107 7.46 19.08 -4.64
CA THR A 107 6.74 19.93 -3.68
C THR A 107 5.48 20.44 -4.37
N LEU A 108 4.33 20.09 -3.81
CA LEU A 108 3.03 20.54 -4.34
C LEU A 108 2.79 22.00 -3.97
N LYS A 109 2.08 22.74 -4.83
CA LYS A 109 1.70 24.13 -4.57
C LYS A 109 0.71 24.27 -3.41
N ASN A 110 -0.14 23.26 -3.22
CA ASN A 110 -1.17 23.22 -2.17
C ASN A 110 -2.00 24.52 -2.09
N GLU A 111 -2.43 25.03 -3.25
CA GLU A 111 -3.28 26.22 -3.34
C GLU A 111 -4.59 25.98 -2.59
N ALA A 112 -4.91 26.85 -1.64
CA ALA A 112 -6.09 26.71 -0.80
C ALA A 112 -7.37 27.05 -1.59
N VAL A 113 -8.45 26.31 -1.31
CA VAL A 113 -9.78 26.60 -1.85
C VAL A 113 -10.51 27.61 -0.97
N GLU A 114 -11.39 28.41 -1.58
CA GLU A 114 -12.24 29.35 -0.87
C GLU A 114 -13.18 28.63 0.11
N LYS A 115 -13.27 29.15 1.34
CA LYS A 115 -14.17 28.60 2.36
C LYS A 115 -15.62 28.93 2.01
N LYS A 116 -16.49 27.93 2.07
CA LYS A 116 -17.93 28.08 1.82
C LYS A 116 -18.80 27.94 3.08
N LEU A 117 -18.19 27.56 4.20
CA LEU A 117 -18.86 27.26 5.47
C LEU A 117 -18.19 28.03 6.60
N GLU A 118 -18.96 28.26 7.67
CA GLU A 118 -18.44 28.82 8.91
C GLU A 118 -17.39 27.90 9.55
N PRO A 119 -16.50 28.44 10.41
CA PRO A 119 -15.57 27.63 11.19
C PRO A 119 -16.30 26.55 11.99
N PHE A 120 -15.75 25.33 11.98
CA PHE A 120 -16.23 24.24 12.83
C PHE A 120 -15.54 24.30 14.20
N GLU A 121 -16.32 24.46 15.27
CA GLU A 121 -15.86 24.41 16.66
C GLU A 121 -16.10 22.99 17.23
N VAL A 122 -15.09 22.43 17.91
CA VAL A 122 -15.11 21.09 18.53
C VAL A 122 -15.42 21.18 20.01
#